data_AF-A0A1W9WVA3-F1
#
_entry.id   AF-A0A1W9WVA3-F1
#
_cell.length_a   1.000
_cell.length_b   1.000
_cell.length_c   1.000
_cell.angle_alpha   90.00
_cell.angle_beta   90.00
_cell.angle_gamma   90.00
#
_symmetry.space_group_name_H-M   'P 1'
#
loop_
_entity.id
_entity.type
_entity.pdbx_description
1 polymer ?
#
loop_
_entity_poly.entity_id
_entity_poly.type
_entity_poly.pdbx_seq_one_letter_code
_entity_poly.pdbx_strand_id
1 'polypeptide(L)'
;MSGNIIMTELIELTEQTFNRPFGILLIVAGLSFLLLAVLLRLGDIRHRMADLPMLVVGTMLIVTGAAMHIHPPSLWVQAQKPIPPMENVEDEVPDAMADPPQALPAEVETPLVTEEETAADPPDAVSLSHTFVTQFEFIWNDKERGMKQIAAFYRPVTPAGYKVFGHYVQANYESPNGQVLAVKVNAASADTEAVLAYPVRYERIWPEMNRETGLNGAIWRPIPPVGYRCLGDVATLGNAEPDRREVVCIREYLVTKGKIGKLIWDNRGKDTVYDIRVYSVLAAEAEEGMALSLFQGYGNQWFRRPNAESLPVLKKTCLATVEKE
;
A
#
# COMPACT_ATOMS: atom_id res chain seq x y z
N MET A 1 -13.20 -34.50 32.15
CA MET A 1 -12.29 -33.68 31.31
C MET A 1 -13.06 -32.62 30.51
N SER A 2 -13.99 -31.87 31.12
CA SER A 2 -14.80 -30.85 30.40
C SER A 2 -14.79 -29.47 31.06
N GLY A 3 -14.11 -29.31 32.21
CA GLY A 3 -14.04 -28.04 32.93
C GLY A 3 -12.86 -27.14 32.55
N ASN A 4 -11.74 -27.71 32.08
CA ASN A 4 -10.53 -26.93 31.77
C ASN A 4 -10.61 -26.19 30.42
N ILE A 5 -11.42 -26.67 29.48
CA ILE A 5 -11.53 -26.05 28.14
C ILE A 5 -12.27 -24.71 28.22
N ILE A 6 -13.35 -24.64 29.01
CA ILE A 6 -14.15 -23.42 29.18
C ILE A 6 -13.37 -22.32 29.90
N MET A 7 -12.55 -22.70 30.89
CA MET A 7 -11.73 -21.74 31.64
C MET A 7 -10.65 -21.10 30.75
N THR A 8 -10.06 -21.86 29.83
CA THR A 8 -8.98 -21.39 28.96
C THR A 8 -9.51 -20.49 27.85
N GLU A 9 -10.66 -20.83 27.25
CA GLU A 9 -11.36 -19.94 26.31
C GLU A 9 -11.81 -18.63 26.98
N LEU A 10 -12.26 -18.69 28.23
CA LEU A 10 -12.64 -17.47 28.97
C LEU A 10 -11.42 -16.57 29.23
N ILE A 11 -10.27 -17.17 29.57
CA ILE A 11 -9.01 -16.46 29.81
C ILE A 11 -8.51 -15.80 28.51
N GLU A 12 -8.49 -16.53 27.39
CA GLU A 12 -8.11 -15.97 26.08
C GLU A 12 -9.06 -14.86 25.61
N LEU A 13 -10.36 -15.02 25.84
CA LEU A 13 -11.36 -14.00 25.50
C LEU A 13 -11.16 -12.74 26.37
N THR A 14 -10.83 -12.92 27.65
CA THR A 14 -10.47 -11.78 28.51
C THR A 14 -9.15 -11.15 28.09
N GLU A 15 -8.11 -11.91 27.76
CA GLU A 15 -6.85 -11.32 27.28
C GLU A 15 -7.04 -10.59 25.94
N GLN A 16 -7.80 -11.11 24.98
CA GLN A 16 -8.08 -10.38 23.72
C GLN A 16 -8.89 -9.10 23.92
N THR A 17 -9.81 -9.09 24.89
CA THR A 17 -10.69 -7.93 25.15
C THR A 17 -9.97 -6.87 25.99
N PHE A 18 -9.15 -7.29 26.97
CA PHE A 18 -8.46 -6.40 27.91
C PHE A 18 -7.04 -6.00 27.47
N ASN A 19 -6.38 -6.72 26.55
CA ASN A 19 -5.02 -6.37 26.09
C ASN A 19 -4.99 -5.34 24.94
N ARG A 20 -6.14 -4.73 24.60
CA ARG A 20 -6.19 -3.53 23.74
C ARG A 20 -6.29 -2.29 24.63
N PRO A 21 -5.36 -1.31 24.54
CA PRO A 21 -5.39 -0.11 25.37
C PRO A 21 -6.70 0.68 25.22
N PHE A 22 -7.36 0.55 24.06
CA PHE A 22 -8.66 1.16 23.78
C PHE A 22 -9.84 0.46 24.49
N GLY A 23 -9.76 -0.86 24.75
CA GLY A 23 -10.84 -1.63 25.37
C GLY A 23 -11.02 -1.30 26.85
N ILE A 24 -9.90 -1.26 27.60
CA ILE A 24 -9.90 -0.84 29.02
C ILE A 24 -10.42 0.60 29.14
N LEU A 25 -9.99 1.51 28.25
CA LEU A 25 -10.41 2.90 28.30
C LEU A 25 -11.92 3.07 28.09
N LEU A 26 -12.50 2.28 27.18
CA LEU A 26 -13.94 2.29 26.91
C LEU A 26 -14.76 1.74 28.09
N ILE A 27 -14.25 0.69 28.74
CA ILE A 27 -14.88 0.10 29.94
C ILE A 27 -14.82 1.08 31.11
N VAL A 28 -13.66 1.71 31.37
CA VAL A 28 -13.50 2.70 32.43
C VAL A 28 -14.37 3.93 32.18
N ALA A 29 -14.46 4.40 30.94
CA ALA A 29 -15.35 5.50 30.55
C ALA A 29 -16.82 5.12 30.74
N GLY A 30 -17.22 3.92 30.34
CA GLY A 30 -18.58 3.39 30.50
C GLY A 30 -18.99 3.24 31.98
N LEU A 31 -18.11 2.69 32.82
CA LEU A 31 -18.35 2.55 34.26
C LEU A 31 -18.42 3.90 34.96
N SER A 32 -17.58 4.86 34.57
CA SER A 32 -17.61 6.23 35.10
C SER A 32 -18.90 6.95 34.72
N PHE A 33 -19.37 6.77 33.47
CA PHE A 33 -20.65 7.32 33.01
C PHE A 33 -21.84 6.70 33.74
N LEU A 34 -21.83 5.37 33.94
CA LEU A 34 -22.88 4.67 34.68
C LEU A 34 -22.93 5.12 36.14
N LEU A 35 -21.76 5.24 36.80
CA LEU A 35 -21.67 5.77 38.17
C LEU A 35 -22.23 7.20 38.25
N LEU A 36 -21.87 8.06 37.29
CA LEU A 36 -22.40 9.42 37.21
C LEU A 36 -23.92 9.43 37.03
N ALA A 37 -24.47 8.59 36.15
CA ALA A 37 -25.91 8.47 35.94
C ALA A 37 -26.65 7.97 37.19
N VAL A 38 -26.05 7.04 37.95
CA VAL A 38 -26.58 6.56 39.22
C VAL A 38 -26.54 7.66 40.28
N LEU A 39 -25.45 8.41 40.39
CA LEU A 39 -25.32 9.53 41.33
C LEU A 39 -26.30 10.66 41.02
N LEU A 40 -26.58 10.92 39.73
CA LEU A 40 -27.60 11.88 39.29
C LEU A 40 -29.03 11.38 39.57
N ARG A 41 -29.28 10.07 39.49
CA ARG A 41 -30.59 9.46 39.82
C ARG A 41 -30.86 9.36 41.32
N LEU A 42 -29.82 9.25 42.15
CA LEU A 42 -29.96 9.18 43.62
C LEU A 42 -30.28 10.55 44.27
N GLY A 43 -30.41 11.62 43.48
CA GLY A 43 -31.21 12.78 43.84
C GLY A 43 -30.62 13.75 44.87
N ASP A 44 -29.43 13.51 45.41
CA ASP A 44 -28.88 14.31 46.53
C ASP A 44 -27.65 15.17 46.17
N ILE A 45 -27.43 15.45 44.88
CA ILE A 45 -26.26 16.24 44.42
C ILE A 45 -26.69 17.52 43.67
N ARG A 46 -27.98 17.88 43.75
CA ARG A 46 -28.51 19.08 43.07
C ARG A 46 -27.79 20.39 43.50
N HIS A 47 -27.06 20.37 44.63
CA HIS A 47 -26.26 21.50 45.12
C HIS A 47 -24.77 21.46 44.74
N ARG A 48 -24.23 20.38 44.16
CA ARG A 48 -22.83 20.31 43.68
C ARG A 48 -22.70 20.27 42.15
N MET A 49 -23.73 20.69 41.42
CA MET A 49 -23.70 20.82 39.95
C MET A 49 -22.57 21.75 39.46
N ALA A 50 -22.07 22.65 40.32
CA ALA A 50 -20.94 23.51 40.02
C ALA A 50 -19.57 22.79 40.05
N ASP A 51 -19.45 21.65 40.76
CA ASP A 51 -18.19 20.91 40.89
C ASP A 51 -17.99 19.88 39.77
N LEU A 52 -19.08 19.51 39.08
CA LEU A 52 -19.09 18.55 37.99
C LEU A 52 -18.20 18.95 36.79
N PRO A 53 -18.19 20.20 36.30
CA PRO A 53 -17.26 20.60 35.24
C PRO A 53 -15.79 20.55 35.69
N MET A 54 -15.49 20.78 36.97
CA MET A 54 -14.11 20.71 37.50
C MET A 54 -13.60 19.27 37.49
N LEU A 55 -14.46 18.29 37.82
CA LEU A 55 -14.16 16.87 37.72
C LEU A 55 -13.97 16.40 36.27
N VAL A 56 -14.79 16.90 35.34
CA VAL A 56 -14.67 16.56 33.91
C VAL A 56 -13.39 17.16 33.31
N VAL A 57 -13.06 18.40 33.65
CA VAL A 57 -11.81 19.04 33.22
C VAL A 57 -10.60 18.34 33.86
N GLY A 58 -10.68 17.99 35.14
CA GLY A 58 -9.63 17.23 35.84
C GLY A 58 -9.36 15.87 35.21
N THR A 59 -10.41 15.11 34.89
CA THR A 59 -10.26 13.80 34.22
C THR A 59 -9.74 13.95 32.80
N MET A 60 -10.18 14.96 32.03
CA MET A 60 -9.62 15.30 30.72
C MET A 60 -8.13 15.64 30.79
N LEU A 61 -7.71 16.45 31.76
CA LEU A 61 -6.30 16.84 31.94
C LEU A 61 -5.43 15.64 32.33
N ILE A 62 -5.91 14.76 33.21
CA ILE A 62 -5.18 13.54 33.61
C ILE A 62 -5.03 12.59 32.41
N VAL A 63 -6.09 12.40 31.63
CA VAL A 63 -6.06 11.55 30.42
C VAL A 63 -5.13 12.13 29.35
N THR A 64 -5.16 13.45 29.14
CA THR A 64 -4.30 14.13 28.16
C THR A 64 -2.83 14.10 28.61
N GLY A 65 -2.56 14.33 29.90
CA GLY A 65 -1.22 14.24 30.47
C GLY A 65 -0.63 12.83 30.39
N ALA A 66 -1.43 11.79 30.64
CA ALA A 66 -1.01 10.40 30.48
C ALA A 66 -0.71 10.05 29.01
N ALA A 67 -1.50 10.56 28.06
CA ALA A 67 -1.27 10.36 26.63
C ALA A 67 0.05 11.00 26.14
N MET A 68 0.43 12.15 26.69
CA MET A 68 1.70 12.82 26.36
C MET A 68 2.94 12.06 26.85
N HIS A 69 2.83 11.24 27.90
CA HIS A 69 3.95 10.39 28.36
C HIS A 69 4.11 9.09 27.58
N ILE A 70 3.04 8.58 26.96
CA ILE A 70 3.07 7.33 26.16
C ILE A 70 3.52 7.62 24.71
N HIS A 71 3.19 8.79 24.17
CA HIS A 71 3.65 9.25 22.86
C HIS A 71 4.10 10.72 22.94
N PRO A 72 5.39 11.01 23.16
CA PRO A 72 5.87 12.39 23.10
C PRO A 72 5.64 12.95 21.68
N PRO A 73 5.19 14.20 21.52
CA PRO A 73 5.03 14.82 20.21
C PRO A 73 6.37 14.81 19.47
N SER A 74 6.34 14.50 18.17
CA SER A 74 7.54 14.38 17.31
C SER A 74 8.48 15.59 17.36
N LEU A 75 7.97 16.77 17.72
CA LEU A 75 8.74 18.00 17.91
C LEU A 75 9.77 17.92 19.06
N TRP A 76 9.51 17.14 20.11
CA TRP A 76 10.41 17.02 21.26
C TRP A 76 11.51 15.98 21.03
N VAL A 77 11.22 14.93 20.25
CA VAL A 77 12.17 13.89 19.86
C VAL A 77 13.29 14.46 18.97
N GLN A 78 13.01 15.55 18.24
CA GLN A 78 14.01 16.25 17.43
C GLN A 78 14.97 17.13 18.25
N ALA A 79 14.55 17.61 19.43
CA ALA A 79 15.34 18.49 20.28
C ALA A 79 16.40 17.77 21.14
N GLN A 80 16.31 16.43 21.26
CA GLN A 80 17.21 15.62 22.09
C GLN A 80 18.21 14.76 21.30
N LYS A 81 18.23 14.85 19.97
CA LYS A 81 19.22 14.11 19.19
C LYS A 81 20.59 14.80 19.35
N PRO A 82 21.63 14.11 19.86
CA PRO A 82 22.96 14.71 19.98
C PRO A 82 23.46 15.12 18.60
N ILE A 83 23.97 16.35 18.51
CA ILE A 83 24.72 16.82 17.34
C ILE A 83 25.96 15.91 17.22
N PRO A 84 26.17 15.20 16.10
CA PRO A 84 27.41 14.45 15.91
C PRO A 84 28.59 15.43 15.93
N PRO A 85 29.73 15.07 16.55
CA PRO A 85 30.86 15.99 16.68
C PRO A 85 31.35 16.39 15.28
N MET A 86 31.55 17.70 15.09
CA MET A 86 32.17 18.22 13.88
C MET A 86 33.57 17.62 13.76
N GLU A 87 33.79 16.85 12.70
CA GLU A 87 35.11 16.44 12.27
C GLU A 87 35.85 17.70 11.82
N ASN A 88 36.92 18.03 12.54
CA ASN A 88 37.75 19.19 12.28
C ASN A 88 38.44 19.01 10.93
N VAL A 89 37.96 19.68 9.89
CA VAL A 89 38.78 19.99 8.72
C VAL A 89 39.64 21.18 9.13
N GLU A 90 40.86 20.89 9.58
CA GLU A 90 41.88 21.91 9.76
C GLU A 90 42.30 22.42 8.38
N ASP A 91 41.82 23.62 8.04
CA ASP A 91 42.41 24.49 7.04
C ASP A 91 43.81 24.94 7.56
N GLU A 92 44.87 24.34 7.05
CA GLU A 92 46.21 24.95 7.06
C GLU A 92 46.81 24.92 5.64
N VAL A 93 46.68 26.06 4.96
CA VAL A 93 47.53 26.46 3.84
C VAL A 93 48.78 27.11 4.42
N PRO A 94 49.98 26.76 3.93
CA PRO A 94 50.99 27.80 3.76
C PRO A 94 51.50 27.90 2.32
N ASP A 95 51.45 29.15 1.87
CA ASP A 95 52.13 29.78 0.74
C ASP A 95 53.43 29.14 0.24
N ALA A 96 53.52 28.96 -1.08
CA ALA A 96 54.77 29.16 -1.81
C ALA A 96 54.51 29.52 -3.29
N MET A 97 54.54 30.83 -3.52
CA MET A 97 55.19 31.53 -4.64
C MET A 97 55.05 31.00 -6.08
N ALA A 98 54.30 31.80 -6.85
CA ALA A 98 54.56 32.27 -8.21
C ALA A 98 55.62 31.54 -9.08
N ASP A 99 55.14 30.99 -10.20
CA ASP A 99 55.85 31.03 -11.47
C ASP A 99 54.86 31.25 -12.65
N PRO A 100 55.25 31.97 -13.72
CA PRO A 100 54.36 32.44 -14.80
C PRO A 100 54.03 31.33 -15.83
N PRO A 101 52.97 31.49 -16.65
CA PRO A 101 52.45 30.40 -17.46
C PRO A 101 53.42 30.05 -18.60
N GLN A 102 53.96 28.83 -18.56
CA GLN A 102 54.68 28.25 -19.69
C GLN A 102 53.74 27.47 -20.61
N ALA A 103 54.01 27.60 -21.90
CA ALA A 103 53.19 27.23 -23.03
C ALA A 103 52.81 25.74 -23.08
N LEU A 104 51.62 25.47 -23.62
CA LEU A 104 51.09 24.16 -24.00
C LEU A 104 52.11 23.37 -24.84
N PRO A 105 52.40 22.11 -24.47
CA PRO A 105 52.80 21.09 -25.42
C PRO A 105 51.68 20.05 -25.60
N ALA A 106 51.37 19.83 -26.88
CA ALA A 106 50.91 18.61 -27.53
C ALA A 106 50.19 17.54 -26.68
N GLU A 107 48.90 17.38 -26.98
CA GLU A 107 48.22 16.11 -27.31
C GLU A 107 48.98 14.83 -26.89
N VAL A 108 48.59 14.27 -25.73
CA VAL A 108 48.91 12.90 -25.34
C VAL A 108 47.59 12.17 -25.20
N GLU A 109 47.29 11.30 -26.18
CA GLU A 109 46.20 10.34 -26.12
C GLU A 109 46.38 9.44 -24.90
N THR A 110 45.50 9.55 -23.90
CA THR A 110 45.37 8.55 -22.84
C THR A 110 44.40 7.46 -23.29
N PRO A 111 44.74 6.16 -23.15
CA PRO A 111 43.89 5.08 -23.64
C PRO A 111 42.59 4.98 -22.86
N LEU A 112 41.53 4.67 -23.59
CA LEU A 112 40.23 4.25 -23.09
C LEU A 112 40.43 3.02 -22.16
N VAL A 113 40.45 3.22 -20.85
CA VAL A 113 40.26 2.12 -19.91
C VAL A 113 38.77 1.83 -19.92
N THR A 114 38.38 0.89 -20.77
CA THR A 114 37.12 0.17 -20.66
C THR A 114 37.20 -0.64 -19.38
N GLU A 115 36.65 -0.12 -18.29
CA GLU A 115 36.11 -0.98 -17.25
C GLU A 115 34.92 -1.70 -17.89
N GLU A 116 35.19 -2.85 -18.51
CA GLU A 116 34.19 -3.89 -18.67
C GLU A 116 33.77 -4.28 -17.24
N GLU A 117 32.77 -3.59 -16.73
CA GLU A 117 31.86 -4.17 -15.76
C GLU A 117 31.30 -5.42 -16.44
N THR A 118 31.92 -6.57 -16.15
CA THR A 118 31.40 -7.88 -16.51
C THR A 118 29.98 -7.93 -15.96
N ALA A 119 29.02 -7.64 -16.85
CA ALA A 119 27.62 -7.88 -16.63
C ALA A 119 27.53 -9.33 -16.17
N ALA A 120 27.19 -9.53 -14.89
CA ALA A 120 26.78 -10.82 -14.42
C ALA A 120 25.73 -11.32 -15.43
N ASP A 121 25.94 -12.53 -15.96
CA ASP A 121 24.99 -13.16 -16.87
C ASP A 121 23.57 -13.01 -16.29
N PRO A 122 22.56 -12.65 -17.11
CA PRO A 122 21.19 -12.53 -16.63
C PRO A 122 20.83 -13.84 -15.94
N PRO A 123 20.35 -13.83 -14.68
CA PRO A 123 20.21 -15.03 -13.89
C PRO A 123 19.41 -16.06 -14.67
N ASP A 124 20.05 -17.21 -14.90
CA ASP A 124 19.53 -18.35 -15.65
C ASP A 124 18.06 -18.61 -15.32
N ALA A 125 17.21 -18.39 -16.33
CA ALA A 125 15.81 -18.81 -16.46
C ALA A 125 14.95 -18.81 -15.18
N VAL A 126 14.56 -17.62 -14.68
CA VAL A 126 13.41 -17.54 -13.78
C VAL A 126 12.17 -18.10 -14.48
N SER A 127 11.63 -19.19 -13.94
CA SER A 127 10.45 -19.89 -14.45
C SER A 127 9.33 -19.84 -13.43
N LEU A 128 8.22 -19.22 -13.80
CA LEU A 128 7.01 -19.09 -12.98
C LEU A 128 5.96 -20.08 -13.44
N SER A 129 5.49 -20.93 -12.52
CA SER A 129 4.22 -21.63 -12.71
C SER A 129 3.09 -20.61 -12.72
N HIS A 130 2.09 -20.80 -13.58
CA HIS A 130 0.97 -19.88 -13.69
C HIS A 130 -0.36 -20.61 -13.84
N THR A 131 -1.42 -19.93 -13.41
CA THR A 131 -2.81 -20.36 -13.61
C THR A 131 -3.70 -19.14 -13.78
N PHE A 132 -4.87 -19.34 -14.39
CA PHE A 132 -5.86 -18.29 -14.55
C PHE A 132 -6.96 -18.44 -13.48
N VAL A 133 -7.13 -17.38 -12.69
CA VAL A 133 -8.17 -17.30 -11.66
C VAL A 133 -9.43 -16.72 -12.28
N THR A 134 -10.51 -17.49 -12.25
CA THR A 134 -11.84 -17.10 -12.74
C THR A 134 -12.88 -16.98 -11.63
N GLN A 135 -12.49 -17.27 -10.39
CA GLN A 135 -13.32 -17.11 -9.19
C GLN A 135 -12.96 -15.80 -8.50
N PHE A 136 -13.97 -15.02 -8.13
CA PHE A 136 -13.77 -13.70 -7.54
C PHE A 136 -14.76 -13.41 -6.41
N GLU A 137 -14.31 -12.65 -5.42
CA GLU A 137 -15.14 -12.02 -4.39
C GLU A 137 -15.53 -10.61 -4.84
N PHE A 138 -16.81 -10.27 -4.70
CA PHE A 138 -17.29 -8.91 -4.96
C PHE A 138 -16.78 -7.95 -3.88
N ILE A 139 -16.31 -6.77 -4.30
CA ILE A 139 -15.86 -5.71 -3.38
C ILE A 139 -16.90 -4.59 -3.34
N TRP A 140 -17.09 -3.88 -4.46
CA TRP A 140 -18.08 -2.82 -4.62
C TRP A 140 -18.32 -2.53 -6.11
N ASN A 141 -19.40 -1.80 -6.39
CA ASN A 141 -19.71 -1.27 -7.71
C ASN A 141 -20.29 0.15 -7.59
N ASP A 142 -20.48 0.84 -8.72
CA ASP A 142 -20.99 2.20 -8.77
C ASP A 142 -22.50 2.30 -9.08
N LYS A 143 -23.26 1.22 -8.85
CA LYS A 143 -24.69 1.09 -9.19
C LYS A 143 -25.59 2.18 -8.66
N GLU A 144 -25.29 2.66 -7.47
CA GLU A 144 -26.12 3.65 -6.77
C GLU A 144 -25.87 5.08 -7.24
N ARG A 145 -24.94 5.32 -8.17
CA ARG A 145 -24.54 6.68 -8.59
C ARG A 145 -25.37 7.27 -9.73
N GLY A 146 -26.32 6.53 -10.30
CA GLY A 146 -27.11 7.00 -11.45
C GLY A 146 -26.28 7.40 -12.67
N MET A 147 -25.00 6.99 -12.72
CA MET A 147 -24.05 7.32 -13.77
C MET A 147 -24.28 6.45 -15.01
N LYS A 148 -23.90 6.97 -16.19
CA LYS A 148 -23.98 6.23 -17.47
C LYS A 148 -22.94 5.11 -17.61
N GLN A 149 -21.85 5.20 -16.86
CA GLN A 149 -20.80 4.20 -16.84
C GLN A 149 -20.98 3.33 -15.60
N ILE A 150 -20.67 2.06 -15.77
CA ILE A 150 -20.96 1.00 -14.83
C ILE A 150 -19.65 0.25 -14.60
N ALA A 151 -19.20 0.10 -13.37
CA ALA A 151 -18.02 -0.67 -13.01
C ALA A 151 -18.25 -1.49 -11.74
N ALA A 152 -17.81 -2.74 -11.78
CA ALA A 152 -17.79 -3.62 -10.62
C ALA A 152 -16.37 -4.15 -10.37
N PHE A 153 -15.91 -4.04 -9.14
CA PHE A 153 -14.56 -4.38 -8.69
C PHE A 153 -14.57 -5.67 -7.87
N TYR A 154 -13.59 -6.52 -8.12
CA TYR A 154 -13.53 -7.86 -7.55
C TYR A 154 -12.12 -8.26 -7.11
N ARG A 155 -12.05 -8.98 -6.00
CA ARG A 155 -10.83 -9.62 -5.49
C ARG A 155 -10.73 -11.04 -6.06
N PRO A 156 -9.62 -11.42 -6.72
CA PRO A 156 -9.44 -12.80 -7.17
C PRO A 156 -9.31 -13.78 -6.00
N VAL A 157 -10.04 -14.90 -6.05
CA VAL A 157 -9.89 -16.01 -5.08
C VAL A 157 -8.62 -16.78 -5.44
N THR A 158 -7.51 -16.41 -4.82
CA THR A 158 -6.18 -16.90 -5.21
C THR A 158 -5.95 -18.34 -4.74
N PRO A 159 -5.59 -19.28 -5.63
CA PRO A 159 -5.27 -20.66 -5.25
C PRO A 159 -4.11 -20.76 -4.24
N ALA A 160 -4.12 -21.82 -3.43
CA ALA A 160 -3.09 -22.02 -2.42
C ALA A 160 -1.68 -22.05 -3.03
N GLY A 161 -0.77 -21.25 -2.47
CA GLY A 161 0.62 -21.13 -2.94
C GLY A 161 0.82 -20.25 -4.17
N TYR A 162 -0.25 -19.77 -4.81
CA TYR A 162 -0.18 -18.78 -5.89
C TYR A 162 -0.31 -17.36 -5.33
N LYS A 163 0.10 -16.38 -6.14
CA LYS A 163 0.04 -14.94 -5.86
C LYS A 163 -0.51 -14.20 -7.07
N VAL A 164 -1.21 -13.09 -6.84
CA VAL A 164 -1.77 -12.21 -7.88
C VAL A 164 -1.14 -10.82 -7.83
N PHE A 165 -1.22 -10.10 -8.94
CA PHE A 165 -0.57 -8.79 -9.11
C PHE A 165 -1.52 -7.58 -9.01
N GLY A 166 -2.83 -7.83 -8.87
CA GLY A 166 -3.85 -6.78 -8.87
C GLY A 166 -5.25 -7.38 -8.75
N HIS A 167 -6.24 -6.50 -8.68
CA HIS A 167 -7.65 -6.86 -8.69
C HIS A 167 -8.25 -6.85 -10.09
N TYR A 168 -9.47 -7.36 -10.19
CA TYR A 168 -10.24 -7.39 -11.43
C TYR A 168 -11.35 -6.34 -11.41
N VAL A 169 -11.65 -5.78 -12.58
CA VAL A 169 -12.76 -4.83 -12.77
C VAL A 169 -13.37 -5.03 -14.15
N GLN A 170 -14.68 -4.90 -14.24
CA GLN A 170 -15.41 -4.94 -15.51
C GLN A 170 -16.44 -3.83 -15.61
N ALA A 171 -16.73 -3.44 -16.86
CA ALA A 171 -17.61 -2.32 -17.18
C ALA A 171 -19.11 -2.71 -17.23
N ASN A 172 -19.57 -3.58 -16.33
CA ASN A 172 -20.97 -4.02 -16.22
C ASN A 172 -21.24 -4.52 -14.77
N TYR A 173 -22.50 -4.85 -14.44
CA TYR A 173 -22.90 -5.44 -13.14
C TYR A 173 -23.17 -6.95 -13.23
N GLU A 174 -22.77 -7.60 -14.32
CA GLU A 174 -22.94 -9.03 -14.49
C GLU A 174 -21.97 -9.80 -13.59
N SER A 175 -22.13 -11.12 -13.51
CA SER A 175 -21.12 -11.97 -12.88
C SER A 175 -19.75 -11.76 -13.54
N PRO A 176 -18.63 -11.89 -12.78
CA PRO A 176 -17.29 -11.82 -13.34
C PRO A 176 -17.11 -12.78 -14.52
N ASN A 177 -16.68 -12.26 -15.66
CA ASN A 177 -16.49 -13.04 -16.89
C ASN A 177 -15.04 -13.02 -17.42
N GLY A 178 -14.12 -12.42 -16.65
CA GLY A 178 -12.70 -12.35 -16.96
C GLY A 178 -11.87 -13.37 -16.19
N GLN A 179 -10.55 -13.24 -16.33
CA GLN A 179 -9.57 -14.06 -15.63
C GLN A 179 -8.35 -13.23 -15.24
N VAL A 180 -7.80 -13.46 -14.04
CA VAL A 180 -6.55 -12.83 -13.58
C VAL A 180 -5.44 -13.87 -13.52
N LEU A 181 -4.25 -13.51 -13.99
CA LEU A 181 -3.08 -14.38 -13.88
C LEU A 181 -2.63 -14.48 -12.42
N ALA A 182 -2.53 -15.70 -11.91
CA ALA A 182 -1.86 -16.00 -10.66
C ALA A 182 -0.59 -16.79 -10.93
N VAL A 183 0.47 -16.49 -10.19
CA VAL A 183 1.80 -17.10 -10.38
C VAL A 183 2.30 -17.76 -9.10
N LYS A 184 3.17 -18.75 -9.27
CA LYS A 184 3.92 -19.39 -8.20
C LYS A 184 5.37 -19.54 -8.66
N VAL A 185 6.31 -19.14 -7.81
CA VAL A 185 7.75 -19.30 -8.08
C VAL A 185 8.09 -20.79 -7.97
N ASN A 186 8.79 -21.31 -8.98
CA ASN A 186 9.25 -22.70 -8.97
C ASN A 186 10.48 -22.81 -8.04
N ALA A 187 10.50 -23.82 -7.17
CA ALA A 187 11.54 -23.97 -6.14
C ALA A 187 12.97 -24.13 -6.70
N ALA A 188 13.12 -24.41 -7.99
CA ALA A 188 14.41 -24.50 -8.68
C ALA A 188 15.03 -23.12 -9.00
N SER A 189 14.23 -22.05 -9.07
CA SER A 189 14.77 -20.69 -9.11
C SER A 189 15.10 -20.27 -7.68
N ALA A 190 16.38 -20.09 -7.39
CA ALA A 190 16.87 -19.67 -6.08
C ALA A 190 16.11 -18.40 -5.61
N ASP A 191 15.56 -18.50 -4.40
CA ASP A 191 14.84 -17.47 -3.65
C ASP A 191 13.54 -16.93 -4.25
N THR A 192 12.41 -17.38 -3.71
CA THR A 192 11.09 -16.77 -3.98
C THR A 192 11.05 -15.28 -3.64
N GLU A 193 11.77 -14.86 -2.59
CA GLU A 193 11.94 -13.45 -2.24
C GLU A 193 12.79 -12.69 -3.26
N ALA A 194 13.65 -13.38 -4.02
CA ALA A 194 14.40 -12.75 -5.09
C ALA A 194 13.51 -12.42 -6.30
N VAL A 195 12.41 -13.14 -6.53
CA VAL A 195 11.54 -12.93 -7.72
C VAL A 195 10.30 -12.10 -7.41
N LEU A 196 9.57 -12.45 -6.35
CA LEU A 196 8.33 -11.78 -5.93
C LEU A 196 8.54 -11.10 -4.57
N ALA A 197 7.98 -9.90 -4.41
CA ALA A 197 8.00 -9.20 -3.14
C ALA A 197 6.66 -8.56 -2.84
N TYR A 198 6.32 -8.45 -1.56
CA TYR A 198 5.16 -7.68 -1.13
C TYR A 198 5.42 -6.18 -1.31
N PRO A 199 4.41 -5.37 -1.69
CA PRO A 199 4.52 -3.92 -1.69
C PRO A 199 4.95 -3.39 -0.32
N VAL A 200 5.65 -2.26 -0.31
CA VAL A 200 6.09 -1.60 0.94
C VAL A 200 4.88 -1.02 1.68
N ARG A 201 3.94 -0.46 0.92
CA ARG A 201 2.66 0.11 1.36
C ARG A 201 1.75 0.28 0.15
N TYR A 202 0.55 0.79 0.38
CA TYR A 202 -0.35 1.23 -0.67
C TYR A 202 -0.55 2.75 -0.64
N GLU A 203 -0.63 3.36 -1.82
CA GLU A 203 -1.03 4.75 -1.99
C GLU A 203 -2.50 4.80 -2.42
N ARG A 204 -3.33 5.55 -1.71
CA ARG A 204 -4.73 5.75 -2.10
C ARG A 204 -4.81 6.68 -3.30
N ILE A 205 -5.12 6.14 -4.47
CA ILE A 205 -5.24 6.95 -5.69
C ILE A 205 -6.66 7.48 -5.90
N TRP A 206 -7.65 6.88 -5.22
CA TRP A 206 -9.01 7.39 -5.21
C TRP A 206 -9.81 6.90 -3.99
N PRO A 207 -10.39 7.81 -3.19
CA PRO A 207 -11.39 7.48 -2.19
C PRO A 207 -12.82 7.68 -2.72
N GLU A 208 -13.71 6.72 -2.48
CA GLU A 208 -15.15 6.97 -2.52
C GLU A 208 -15.58 7.50 -1.15
N MET A 209 -16.45 8.50 -1.20
CA MET A 209 -17.13 9.04 -0.03
C MET A 209 -18.59 9.26 -0.42
N ASN A 210 -19.37 8.17 -0.45
CA ASN A 210 -20.81 8.30 -0.57
C ASN A 210 -21.41 8.52 0.82
N ARG A 211 -21.73 9.79 1.13
CA ARG A 211 -22.34 10.18 2.40
C ARG A 211 -23.79 9.71 2.55
N GLU A 212 -24.47 9.40 1.46
CA GLU A 212 -25.89 9.05 1.46
C GLU A 212 -26.12 7.55 1.67
N THR A 213 -25.31 6.70 1.02
CA THR A 213 -25.50 5.24 1.09
C THR A 213 -24.54 4.55 2.05
N GLY A 214 -23.52 5.27 2.54
CA GLY A 214 -22.51 4.73 3.47
C GLY A 214 -21.58 3.70 2.83
N LEU A 215 -21.81 3.31 1.57
CA LEU A 215 -20.92 2.48 0.78
C LEU A 215 -19.73 3.33 0.34
N ASN A 216 -18.63 3.12 1.04
CA ASN A 216 -17.34 3.69 0.69
C ASN A 216 -16.53 2.59 0.00
N GLY A 217 -16.07 2.80 -1.21
CA GLY A 217 -14.99 2.05 -1.84
C GLY A 217 -13.71 2.88 -1.89
N ALA A 218 -12.58 2.25 -2.16
CA ALA A 218 -11.35 2.96 -2.48
C ALA A 218 -10.53 2.18 -3.50
N ILE A 219 -9.69 2.88 -4.25
CA ILE A 219 -8.70 2.31 -5.16
C ILE A 219 -7.31 2.71 -4.69
N TRP A 220 -6.42 1.73 -4.68
CA TRP A 220 -5.08 1.82 -4.14
C TRP A 220 -4.05 1.33 -5.14
N ARG A 221 -2.94 2.05 -5.21
CA ARG A 221 -1.74 1.66 -5.96
C ARG A 221 -0.72 1.02 -5.02
N PRO A 222 -0.34 -0.24 -5.23
CA PRO A 222 0.78 -0.84 -4.49
C PRO A 222 2.09 -0.11 -4.81
N ILE A 223 2.87 0.21 -3.78
CA ILE A 223 4.20 0.82 -3.92
C ILE A 223 5.27 -0.29 -3.90
N PRO A 224 6.00 -0.52 -5.01
CA PRO A 224 6.98 -1.60 -5.06
C PRO A 224 8.19 -1.31 -4.17
N PRO A 225 8.84 -2.36 -3.63
CA PRO A 225 10.21 -2.25 -3.13
C PRO A 225 11.20 -1.86 -4.25
N VAL A 226 12.39 -1.39 -3.88
CA VAL A 226 13.47 -1.06 -4.83
C VAL A 226 13.84 -2.28 -5.67
N GLY A 227 13.91 -2.13 -6.99
CA GLY A 227 14.20 -3.21 -7.94
C GLY A 227 12.99 -4.06 -8.36
N TYR A 228 11.78 -3.70 -7.90
CA TYR A 228 10.53 -4.39 -8.26
C TYR A 228 9.57 -3.44 -8.98
N ARG A 229 8.54 -4.02 -9.60
CA ARG A 229 7.41 -3.34 -10.23
C ARG A 229 6.10 -4.06 -9.88
N CYS A 230 5.06 -3.29 -9.59
CA CYS A 230 3.71 -3.82 -9.39
C CYS A 230 2.90 -3.64 -10.68
N LEU A 231 1.99 -4.57 -10.99
CA LEU A 231 1.41 -4.69 -12.34
C LEU A 231 -0.08 -4.28 -12.40
N GLY A 232 -0.73 -4.09 -11.26
CA GLY A 232 -2.13 -3.67 -11.18
C GLY A 232 -2.46 -2.97 -9.86
N ASP A 233 -3.54 -2.20 -9.88
CA ASP A 233 -4.10 -1.58 -8.69
C ASP A 233 -5.07 -2.54 -7.96
N VAL A 234 -5.43 -2.19 -6.72
CA VAL A 234 -6.37 -2.95 -5.89
C VAL A 234 -7.53 -2.07 -5.42
N ALA A 235 -8.68 -2.69 -5.17
CA ALA A 235 -9.86 -2.03 -4.63
C ALA A 235 -10.15 -2.55 -3.22
N THR A 236 -10.74 -1.72 -2.37
CA THR A 236 -11.21 -2.13 -1.04
C THR A 236 -12.62 -1.64 -0.79
N LEU A 237 -13.35 -2.38 0.04
CA LEU A 237 -14.50 -1.83 0.73
C LEU A 237 -13.98 -0.97 1.89
N GLY A 238 -14.49 0.24 2.01
CA GLY A 238 -14.03 1.26 2.92
C GLY A 238 -12.74 1.96 2.46
N ASN A 239 -12.28 2.87 3.30
CA ASN A 239 -11.11 3.71 3.09
C ASN A 239 -9.86 3.23 3.86
N ALA A 240 -9.91 2.01 4.42
CA ALA A 240 -8.78 1.38 5.10
C ALA A 240 -7.77 0.85 4.08
N GLU A 241 -6.48 1.01 4.40
CA GLU A 241 -5.40 0.46 3.57
C GLU A 241 -5.49 -1.08 3.54
N PRO A 242 -5.33 -1.72 2.37
CA PRO A 242 -5.33 -3.18 2.28
C PRO A 242 -4.08 -3.79 2.95
N ASP A 243 -4.17 -5.08 3.28
CA ASP A 243 -3.02 -5.83 3.81
C ASP A 243 -1.88 -5.88 2.77
N ARG A 244 -0.63 -5.78 3.21
CA ARG A 244 0.55 -5.86 2.33
C ARG A 244 0.62 -7.15 1.51
N ARG A 245 -0.06 -8.21 1.94
CA ARG A 245 -0.11 -9.51 1.28
C ARG A 245 -1.25 -9.66 0.27
N GLU A 246 -2.06 -8.62 0.09
CA GLU A 246 -3.18 -8.60 -0.86
C GLU A 246 -2.72 -8.87 -2.30
N VAL A 247 -1.57 -8.32 -2.70
CA VAL A 247 -0.92 -8.59 -3.99
C VAL A 247 0.60 -8.68 -3.83
N VAL A 248 1.28 -9.10 -4.89
CA VAL A 248 2.75 -9.07 -5.00
C VAL A 248 3.21 -8.15 -6.13
N CYS A 249 4.46 -7.74 -6.05
CA CYS A 249 5.23 -7.08 -7.10
C CYS A 249 6.33 -8.04 -7.56
N ILE A 250 6.90 -7.81 -8.73
CA ILE A 250 7.90 -8.70 -9.36
C ILE A 250 9.16 -7.92 -9.73
N ARG A 251 10.31 -8.60 -9.80
CA ARG A 251 11.56 -8.01 -10.28
C ARG A 251 11.40 -7.28 -11.62
N GLU A 252 12.02 -6.11 -11.71
CA GLU A 252 11.87 -5.22 -12.86
C GLU A 252 12.43 -5.79 -14.17
N TYR A 253 13.43 -6.67 -14.13
CA TYR A 253 13.95 -7.32 -15.34
C TYR A 253 12.99 -8.37 -15.94
N LEU A 254 11.95 -8.79 -15.19
CA LEU A 254 10.93 -9.75 -15.62
C LEU A 254 9.69 -9.11 -16.24
N VAL A 255 9.67 -7.79 -16.37
CA VAL A 255 8.54 -7.06 -16.96
C VAL A 255 8.93 -6.37 -18.27
N THR A 256 7.95 -6.19 -19.16
CA THR A 256 8.07 -5.37 -20.37
C THR A 256 7.09 -4.20 -20.31
N LYS A 257 7.19 -3.27 -21.26
CA LYS A 257 6.40 -2.04 -21.30
C LYS A 257 4.91 -2.38 -21.44
N GLY A 258 4.10 -1.77 -20.57
CA GLY A 258 2.66 -1.76 -20.71
C GLY A 258 2.17 -0.58 -21.53
N LYS A 259 0.91 -0.63 -21.96
CA LYS A 259 0.17 0.49 -22.55
C LYS A 259 -1.20 0.61 -21.90
N ILE A 260 -1.69 1.84 -21.86
CA ILE A 260 -3.04 2.16 -21.41
C ILE A 260 -4.02 1.50 -22.39
N GLY A 261 -4.87 0.64 -21.86
CA GLY A 261 -5.88 -0.08 -22.61
C GLY A 261 -7.20 0.67 -22.70
N LYS A 262 -8.28 -0.11 -22.69
CA LYS A 262 -9.65 0.41 -22.79
C LYS A 262 -10.03 1.11 -21.48
N LEU A 263 -10.73 2.24 -21.61
CA LEU A 263 -11.41 2.87 -20.47
C LEU A 263 -12.49 1.94 -19.93
N ILE A 264 -12.38 1.58 -18.65
CA ILE A 264 -13.34 0.73 -17.94
C ILE A 264 -14.31 1.59 -17.16
N TRP A 265 -13.80 2.60 -16.47
CA TRP A 265 -14.59 3.45 -15.59
C TRP A 265 -14.07 4.89 -15.57
N ASP A 266 -14.98 5.85 -15.62
CA ASP A 266 -14.70 7.28 -15.49
C ASP A 266 -15.78 7.88 -14.58
N ASN A 267 -15.39 8.27 -13.37
CA ASN A 267 -16.34 8.77 -12.40
C ASN A 267 -16.54 10.29 -12.52
N ARG A 268 -15.89 10.99 -13.46
CA ARG A 268 -15.93 12.45 -13.56
C ARG A 268 -17.35 12.96 -13.76
N GLY A 269 -17.77 13.85 -12.87
CA GLY A 269 -19.07 14.51 -12.91
C GLY A 269 -19.01 15.92 -12.33
N LYS A 270 -20.10 16.66 -12.45
CA LYS A 270 -20.18 18.04 -11.94
C LYS A 270 -20.00 18.13 -10.42
N ASP A 271 -20.36 17.06 -9.69
CA ASP A 271 -20.38 17.04 -8.22
C ASP A 271 -19.34 16.08 -7.62
N THR A 272 -18.39 15.57 -8.41
CA THR A 272 -17.35 14.67 -7.89
C THR A 272 -16.20 15.45 -7.27
N VAL A 273 -15.99 15.24 -5.97
CA VAL A 273 -14.84 15.81 -5.23
C VAL A 273 -13.52 15.15 -5.64
N TYR A 274 -13.55 13.85 -5.89
CA TYR A 274 -12.40 13.06 -6.34
C TYR A 274 -12.71 12.41 -7.68
N ASP A 275 -11.94 12.76 -8.70
CA ASP A 275 -12.00 12.11 -9.99
C ASP A 275 -10.98 10.99 -10.13
N ILE A 276 -11.37 9.99 -10.92
CA ILE A 276 -10.54 8.90 -11.38
C ILE A 276 -11.04 8.41 -12.73
N ARG A 277 -10.07 7.98 -13.55
CA ARG A 277 -10.34 7.07 -14.66
C ARG A 277 -9.59 5.78 -14.46
N VAL A 278 -10.25 4.66 -14.73
CA VAL A 278 -9.71 3.32 -14.65
C VAL A 278 -9.65 2.71 -16.03
N TYR A 279 -8.48 2.19 -16.39
CA TYR A 279 -8.21 1.58 -17.68
C TYR A 279 -7.70 0.16 -17.49
N SER A 280 -7.90 -0.70 -18.49
CA SER A 280 -7.17 -1.96 -18.54
C SER A 280 -5.67 -1.72 -18.78
N VAL A 281 -4.84 -2.61 -18.25
CA VAL A 281 -3.40 -2.66 -18.54
C VAL A 281 -3.17 -3.68 -19.66
N LEU A 282 -2.58 -3.25 -20.77
CA LEU A 282 -2.25 -4.12 -21.90
C LEU A 282 -0.73 -4.15 -22.12
N ALA A 283 -0.24 -5.21 -22.75
CA ALA A 283 1.13 -5.22 -23.25
C ALA A 283 1.31 -4.19 -24.37
N ALA A 284 2.42 -3.44 -24.36
CA ALA A 284 2.77 -2.59 -25.50
C ALA A 284 2.91 -3.46 -26.75
N GLU A 285 3.80 -4.47 -26.65
CA GLU A 285 4.02 -5.52 -27.64
C GLU A 285 3.37 -6.83 -27.20
N ALA A 286 2.37 -7.28 -27.96
CA ALA A 286 1.56 -8.44 -27.59
C ALA A 286 2.34 -9.76 -27.60
N GLU A 287 3.44 -9.85 -28.35
CA GLU A 287 4.28 -11.05 -28.40
C GLU A 287 5.19 -11.16 -27.18
N GLU A 288 5.61 -10.05 -26.58
CA GLU A 288 6.52 -10.02 -25.44
C GLU A 288 5.80 -10.08 -24.08
N GLY A 289 4.66 -9.40 -23.98
CA GLY A 289 3.96 -9.20 -22.71
C GLY A 289 2.71 -10.07 -22.55
N MET A 290 2.43 -10.47 -21.32
CA MET A 290 1.21 -11.18 -20.96
C MET A 290 0.04 -10.22 -20.73
N ALA A 291 -1.15 -10.62 -21.20
CA ALA A 291 -2.40 -10.00 -20.78
C ALA A 291 -2.78 -10.51 -19.38
N LEU A 292 -2.86 -9.60 -18.41
CA LEU A 292 -3.10 -9.94 -17.00
C LEU A 292 -4.55 -9.66 -16.53
N SER A 293 -5.36 -9.02 -17.39
CA SER A 293 -6.70 -8.49 -17.07
C SER A 293 -6.74 -7.61 -15.82
N LEU A 294 -5.65 -6.90 -15.56
CA LEU A 294 -5.53 -5.96 -14.45
C LEU A 294 -5.97 -4.58 -14.89
N PHE A 295 -6.23 -3.73 -13.91
CA PHE A 295 -6.54 -2.32 -14.13
C PHE A 295 -5.54 -1.40 -13.48
N GLN A 296 -5.55 -0.16 -13.97
CA GLN A 296 -4.83 0.96 -13.40
C GLN A 296 -5.72 2.20 -13.36
N GLY A 297 -5.69 2.91 -12.25
CA GLY A 297 -6.39 4.16 -12.02
C GLY A 297 -5.51 5.39 -12.21
N TYR A 298 -6.10 6.46 -12.69
CA TYR A 298 -5.50 7.78 -12.78
C TYR A 298 -6.42 8.78 -12.06
N GLY A 299 -6.04 9.19 -10.85
CA GLY A 299 -6.78 10.18 -10.06
C GLY A 299 -6.30 11.63 -10.25
N ASN A 300 -6.96 12.58 -9.58
CA ASN A 300 -6.73 14.04 -9.63
C ASN A 300 -5.25 14.49 -9.60
N GLN A 301 -4.37 13.80 -8.87
CA GLN A 301 -2.95 14.14 -8.76
C GLN A 301 -2.12 13.66 -9.97
N TRP A 302 -2.62 12.67 -10.73
CA TRP A 302 -1.87 11.99 -11.80
C TRP A 302 -2.07 12.61 -13.18
N PHE A 303 -3.24 13.22 -13.46
CA PHE A 303 -3.53 13.90 -14.73
C PHE A 303 -2.72 15.17 -14.99
N ARG A 304 -2.01 15.68 -13.98
CA ARG A 304 -1.05 16.79 -14.18
C ARG A 304 0.24 16.34 -14.86
N ARG A 305 0.44 15.04 -15.11
CA ARG A 305 1.57 14.51 -15.87
C ARG A 305 1.16 14.28 -17.33
N PRO A 306 1.72 15.03 -18.30
CA PRO A 306 1.42 14.87 -19.73
C PRO A 306 1.71 13.46 -20.26
N ASN A 307 2.56 12.69 -19.57
CA ASN A 307 2.99 11.34 -19.92
C ASN A 307 2.70 10.37 -18.76
N ALA A 308 1.44 10.21 -18.37
CA ALA A 308 1.09 9.18 -17.39
C ALA A 308 1.43 7.79 -17.96
N GLU A 309 2.54 7.22 -17.50
CA GLU A 309 3.00 5.90 -17.95
C GLU A 309 2.06 4.81 -17.46
N SER A 310 1.81 3.83 -18.34
CA SER A 310 1.11 2.61 -17.96
C SER A 310 1.95 1.77 -17.01
N LEU A 311 1.29 1.07 -16.09
CA LEU A 311 1.90 -0.03 -15.37
C LEU A 311 2.49 -1.06 -16.35
N PRO A 312 3.63 -1.69 -16.02
CA PRO A 312 4.27 -2.68 -16.86
C PRO A 312 3.51 -4.01 -16.82
N VAL A 313 3.84 -4.90 -17.75
CA VAL A 313 3.25 -6.25 -17.82
C VAL A 313 4.33 -7.32 -17.72
N LEU A 314 3.95 -8.52 -17.31
CA LEU A 314 4.86 -9.66 -17.19
C LEU A 314 5.38 -10.10 -18.56
N LYS A 315 6.69 -10.38 -18.69
CA LYS A 315 7.25 -10.99 -19.91
C LYS A 315 6.71 -12.41 -20.07
N LYS A 316 6.38 -12.83 -21.29
CA LYS A 316 5.97 -14.22 -21.55
C LYS A 316 7.10 -15.22 -21.29
N THR A 317 8.36 -14.81 -21.51
CA THR A 317 9.54 -15.67 -21.41
C THR A 317 9.85 -16.17 -19.99
N CYS A 318 9.30 -15.54 -18.96
CA CYS A 318 9.49 -15.98 -17.57
C CYS A 318 8.42 -16.97 -17.08
N LEU A 319 7.46 -17.35 -17.94
CA LEU A 319 6.43 -18.33 -17.61
C LEU A 319 6.89 -19.73 -18.01
N ALA A 320 6.67 -20.70 -17.13
CA ALA A 320 6.83 -22.10 -17.45
C ALA A 320 5.82 -22.49 -18.55
N THR A 321 6.30 -23.16 -19.60
CA THR A 321 5.42 -23.84 -20.55
C THR A 321 4.71 -24.98 -19.81
N VAL A 322 3.38 -24.99 -19.86
CA VAL A 322 2.60 -26.13 -19.36
C VAL A 322 2.86 -27.29 -20.33
N GLU A 323 3.71 -28.24 -19.93
CA GLU A 323 3.78 -29.52 -20.62
C GLU A 323 2.41 -30.20 -20.46
N LYS A 324 1.74 -30.43 -21.59
CA LYS A 324 0.52 -31.24 -21.62
C LYS A 324 0.95 -32.70 -21.42
N GLU A 325 0.75 -33.24 -20.22
CA GLU A 325 0.65 -34.68 -20.00
C GLU A 325 -0.62 -35.26 -20.64
#